data_AF-A0A5B7B811-F1
#
_entry.id   AF-A0A5B7B811-F1
#
_cell.length_a   1.000
_cell.length_b   1.000
_cell.length_c   1.000
_cell.angle_alpha   90.00
_cell.angle_beta   90.00
_cell.angle_gamma   90.00
#
_symmetry.space_group_name_H-M   'P 1'
#
loop_
_entity.id
_entity.type
_entity.pdbx_description
1 polymer ?
#
loop_
_entity_poly.entity_id
_entity_poly.type
_entity_poly.pdbx_seq_one_letter_code
_entity_poly.pdbx_strand_id
1 'polypeptide(L)'
;MPVAASAIYFLNLRGDVLINRLYRDDVGGNMVDAFRINIMQTKELGTCPVRQIGGCSFFYMRISNVYIVIVVSSNANVACAFKFVVEAVALFKSYFGGAFDEDAIRNNFVLIYELLDEIMDFGYPQNLSPEILKLYITQEGVRSPFSSKPADKPVPNATLQVTGAVGWRREGLAYKKNEVFLDIVESVNLLMSSKGSVLRCDVTGKILMKCFLSGMPDLKLGLNDKIGLEKESQLKSRPTKSGKTIELDDVTFHQCVNLTRFNSEKTVSFVPY
;
A
#
# COMPACT_ATOMS: atom_id res chain seq x y z
N MET A 1 2.19 -17.04 -6.94
CA MET A 1 0.84 -16.94 -7.53
C MET A 1 0.22 -15.61 -7.12
N PRO A 2 -0.31 -14.83 -8.06
CA PRO A 2 -1.14 -13.67 -7.73
C PRO A 2 -2.46 -14.11 -7.10
N VAL A 3 -3.17 -13.18 -6.46
CA VAL A 3 -4.57 -13.41 -6.06
C VAL A 3 -5.40 -13.50 -7.32
N ALA A 4 -6.25 -14.50 -7.37
CA ALA A 4 -7.27 -14.69 -8.37
C ALA A 4 -8.63 -14.50 -7.68
N ALA A 5 -8.97 -13.27 -7.33
CA ALA A 5 -10.20 -12.94 -6.61
C ALA A 5 -11.42 -13.27 -7.48
N SER A 6 -12.35 -14.06 -6.93
CA SER A 6 -13.63 -14.32 -7.59
C SER A 6 -14.57 -13.14 -7.42
N ALA A 7 -14.60 -12.59 -6.20
CA ALA A 7 -15.44 -11.46 -5.85
C ALA A 7 -14.86 -10.66 -4.69
N ILE A 8 -15.23 -9.37 -4.63
CA ILE A 8 -15.00 -8.50 -3.48
C ILE A 8 -16.33 -7.92 -2.99
N TYR A 9 -16.49 -7.86 -1.67
CA TYR A 9 -17.67 -7.33 -1.00
C TYR A 9 -17.25 -6.33 0.08
N PHE A 10 -18.00 -5.25 0.17
CA PHE A 10 -17.94 -4.26 1.24
C PHE A 10 -19.23 -4.38 2.02
N LEU A 11 -19.16 -4.84 3.27
CA LEU A 11 -20.31 -5.08 4.14
C LEU A 11 -20.27 -4.15 5.34
N ASN A 12 -21.41 -3.72 5.85
CA ASN A 12 -21.45 -3.03 7.14
C ASN A 12 -21.35 -4.01 8.32
N LEU A 13 -21.41 -3.50 9.55
CA LEU A 13 -21.36 -4.33 10.77
C LEU A 13 -22.56 -5.28 10.95
N ARG A 14 -23.69 -5.03 10.25
CA ARG A 14 -24.86 -5.93 10.23
C ARG A 14 -24.73 -7.02 9.17
N GLY A 15 -23.75 -6.90 8.29
CA GLY A 15 -23.53 -7.76 7.13
C GLY A 15 -24.18 -7.26 5.84
N ASP A 16 -24.93 -6.16 5.86
CA ASP A 16 -25.57 -5.60 4.65
C ASP A 16 -24.52 -5.25 3.60
N VAL A 17 -24.76 -5.62 2.35
CA VAL A 17 -23.87 -5.29 1.24
C VAL A 17 -23.99 -3.80 0.97
N LEU A 18 -22.87 -3.09 1.11
CA LEU A 18 -22.75 -1.70 0.69
C LEU A 18 -22.40 -1.65 -0.80
N ILE A 19 -21.39 -2.40 -1.21
CA ILE A 19 -20.92 -2.55 -2.60
C ILE A 19 -20.41 -3.98 -2.78
N ASN A 20 -20.61 -4.54 -3.97
CA ASN A 20 -19.96 -5.78 -4.39
C ASN A 20 -19.47 -5.69 -5.82
N ARG A 21 -18.43 -6.46 -6.15
CA ARG A 21 -17.96 -6.65 -7.52
C ARG A 21 -17.57 -8.11 -7.71
N LEU A 22 -18.18 -8.74 -8.71
CA LEU A 22 -17.79 -10.06 -9.21
C LEU A 22 -16.77 -9.86 -10.33
N TYR A 23 -15.64 -10.55 -10.23
CA TYR A 23 -14.61 -10.58 -11.27
C TYR A 23 -14.59 -11.91 -12.04
N ARG A 24 -15.21 -12.95 -11.48
CA ARG A 24 -15.30 -14.28 -12.07
C ARG A 24 -16.67 -14.88 -11.81
N ASP A 25 -17.10 -15.75 -12.72
CA ASP A 25 -18.38 -16.46 -12.66
C ASP A 25 -18.28 -17.80 -11.90
N ASP A 26 -17.27 -17.97 -11.06
CA ASP A 26 -16.94 -19.22 -10.35
C ASP A 26 -17.47 -19.29 -8.91
N VAL A 27 -18.17 -18.24 -8.46
CA VAL A 27 -18.81 -18.16 -7.15
C VAL A 27 -20.29 -17.81 -7.27
N GLY A 28 -21.13 -18.49 -6.48
CA GLY A 28 -22.58 -18.26 -6.46
C GLY A 28 -22.99 -16.98 -5.70
N GLY A 29 -24.25 -16.59 -5.82
CA GLY A 29 -24.79 -15.39 -5.15
C GLY A 29 -24.95 -15.50 -3.62
N ASN A 30 -24.82 -16.70 -3.04
CA ASN A 30 -25.03 -16.97 -1.62
C ASN A 30 -23.80 -16.75 -0.72
N MET A 31 -22.70 -16.23 -1.27
CA MET A 31 -21.44 -16.06 -0.52
C MET A 31 -21.56 -15.06 0.62
N VAL A 32 -22.37 -14.01 0.44
CA VAL A 32 -22.60 -13.00 1.51
C VAL A 32 -23.35 -13.62 2.68
N ASP A 33 -24.38 -14.44 2.42
CA ASP A 33 -25.14 -15.10 3.48
C ASP A 33 -24.28 -16.12 4.22
N ALA A 34 -23.46 -16.88 3.48
CA ALA A 34 -22.48 -17.79 4.06
C ALA A 34 -21.49 -17.04 4.98
N PHE A 35 -21.00 -15.86 4.56
CA PHE A 35 -20.15 -15.01 5.38
C PHE A 35 -20.85 -14.54 6.65
N ARG A 36 -22.09 -14.02 6.53
CA ARG A 36 -22.86 -13.53 7.68
C ARG A 36 -23.10 -14.62 8.73
N ILE A 37 -23.60 -15.78 8.30
CA ILE A 37 -23.99 -16.87 9.20
C ILE A 37 -22.75 -17.50 9.86
N ASN A 38 -21.72 -17.81 9.06
CA ASN A 38 -20.60 -18.60 9.57
C ASN A 38 -19.49 -17.75 10.19
N ILE A 39 -19.40 -16.46 9.86
CA ILE A 39 -18.30 -15.60 10.32
C ILE A 39 -18.80 -14.49 11.24
N MET A 40 -19.83 -13.73 10.85
CA MET A 40 -20.28 -12.59 11.66
C MET A 40 -21.10 -13.01 12.89
N GLN A 41 -21.92 -14.06 12.78
CA GLN A 41 -22.78 -14.53 13.87
C GLN A 41 -22.05 -15.50 14.82
N THR A 42 -20.91 -16.05 14.40
CA THR A 42 -20.12 -16.99 15.21
C THR A 42 -19.33 -16.21 16.27
N LYS A 43 -19.66 -16.44 17.55
CA LYS A 43 -18.99 -15.79 18.71
C LYS A 43 -17.63 -16.39 19.08
N GLU A 44 -16.97 -17.11 18.17
CA GLU A 44 -15.66 -17.72 18.47
C GLU A 44 -14.61 -16.63 18.74
N LEU A 45 -13.94 -16.73 19.89
CA LEU A 45 -12.96 -15.77 20.43
C LEU A 45 -11.63 -15.70 19.63
N GLY A 46 -11.62 -16.17 18.39
CA GLY A 46 -10.48 -16.11 17.48
C GLY A 46 -10.96 -15.77 16.07
N THR A 47 -10.90 -14.50 15.69
CA THR A 47 -11.24 -14.08 14.33
C THR A 47 -10.09 -14.43 13.38
N CYS A 48 -10.07 -15.67 12.90
CA CYS A 48 -9.15 -16.02 11.81
C CYS A 48 -9.55 -15.21 10.57
N PRO A 49 -8.70 -14.34 10.02
CA PRO A 49 -9.04 -13.46 8.90
C PRO A 49 -9.20 -14.23 7.58
N VAL A 50 -8.89 -15.52 7.58
CA VAL A 50 -9.11 -16.47 6.48
C VAL A 50 -9.99 -17.60 6.98
N ARG A 51 -11.11 -17.83 6.31
CA ARG A 51 -12.01 -18.94 6.64
C ARG A 51 -12.48 -19.64 5.38
N GLN A 52 -12.39 -20.96 5.38
CA GLN A 52 -12.91 -21.78 4.30
C GLN A 52 -14.34 -22.21 4.65
N ILE A 53 -15.28 -21.99 3.74
CA ILE A 53 -16.68 -22.39 3.88
C ILE A 53 -17.06 -23.11 2.59
N GLY A 54 -17.31 -24.42 2.70
CA GLY A 54 -17.50 -25.27 1.52
C GLY A 54 -16.26 -25.27 0.62
N GLY A 55 -16.46 -25.04 -0.67
CA GLY A 55 -15.39 -24.98 -1.68
C GLY A 55 -14.72 -23.61 -1.83
N CYS A 56 -15.13 -22.59 -1.07
CA CYS A 56 -14.64 -21.22 -1.22
C CYS A 56 -13.85 -20.78 0.03
N SER A 57 -12.83 -19.96 -0.18
CA SER A 57 -12.10 -19.28 0.89
C SER A 57 -12.50 -17.82 0.97
N PHE A 58 -12.72 -17.35 2.19
CA PHE A 58 -13.11 -15.99 2.53
C PHE A 58 -11.93 -15.33 3.22
N PHE A 59 -11.35 -14.33 2.59
CA PHE A 59 -10.33 -13.46 3.18
C PHE A 59 -11.02 -12.18 3.57
N TYR A 60 -10.99 -11.81 4.85
CA TYR A 60 -11.69 -10.63 5.30
C TYR A 60 -10.87 -9.83 6.29
N MET A 61 -11.09 -8.52 6.24
CA MET A 61 -10.59 -7.60 7.24
C MET A 61 -11.65 -6.55 7.56
N ARG A 62 -11.60 -6.07 8.80
CA ARG A 62 -12.46 -4.99 9.25
C ARG A 62 -11.67 -3.70 9.31
N ILE A 63 -12.17 -2.66 8.65
CA ILE A 63 -11.64 -1.31 8.70
C ILE A 63 -12.79 -0.38 9.08
N SER A 64 -12.64 0.32 10.20
CA SER A 64 -13.73 1.12 10.79
C SER A 64 -14.99 0.26 11.03
N ASN A 65 -16.14 0.67 10.48
CA ASN A 65 -17.44 0.00 10.50
C ASN A 65 -17.73 -0.82 9.23
N VAL A 66 -16.70 -1.14 8.43
CA VAL A 66 -16.84 -1.88 7.17
C VAL A 66 -16.01 -3.17 7.21
N TYR A 67 -16.63 -4.28 6.82
CA TYR A 67 -15.95 -5.53 6.47
C TYR A 67 -15.65 -5.53 4.98
N ILE A 68 -14.39 -5.75 4.62
CA ILE A 68 -13.97 -5.99 3.25
C ILE A 68 -13.69 -7.48 3.12
N VAL A 69 -14.39 -8.14 2.21
CA VAL A 69 -14.37 -9.59 2.04
C VAL A 69 -13.98 -9.91 0.60
N ILE A 70 -12.88 -10.63 0.42
CA ILE A 70 -12.49 -11.24 -0.85
C ILE A 70 -12.86 -12.72 -0.79
N VAL A 71 -13.58 -13.18 -1.80
CA VAL A 71 -13.93 -14.59 -1.97
C VAL A 71 -13.09 -15.17 -3.10
N VAL A 72 -12.54 -16.36 -2.88
CA VAL A 72 -11.79 -17.13 -3.88
C VAL A 72 -12.30 -18.57 -3.93
N SER A 73 -12.44 -19.09 -5.14
CA SER A 73 -12.83 -20.50 -5.42
C SER A 73 -11.62 -21.46 -5.47
N SER A 74 -10.40 -20.92 -5.46
CA SER A 74 -9.16 -21.66 -5.71
C SER A 74 -8.04 -21.25 -4.75
N ASN A 75 -6.90 -21.94 -4.82
CA ASN A 75 -5.75 -21.63 -3.99
C ASN A 75 -5.14 -20.29 -4.40
N ALA A 76 -5.39 -19.24 -3.60
CA ALA A 76 -4.93 -17.89 -3.84
C ALA A 76 -3.88 -17.45 -2.82
N ASN A 77 -3.02 -16.51 -3.23
CA ASN A 77 -2.03 -15.93 -2.33
C ASN A 77 -2.68 -14.95 -1.33
N VAL A 78 -2.94 -15.45 -0.13
CA VAL A 78 -3.56 -14.70 0.97
C VAL A 78 -2.85 -13.38 1.28
N ALA A 79 -1.52 -13.38 1.30
CA ALA A 79 -0.75 -12.17 1.63
C ALA A 79 -0.94 -11.07 0.58
N CYS A 80 -0.98 -11.47 -0.70
CA CYS A 80 -1.28 -10.54 -1.80
C CYS A 80 -2.72 -10.00 -1.69
N ALA A 81 -3.69 -10.78 -1.20
CA ALA A 81 -5.08 -10.33 -1.05
C ALA A 81 -5.18 -9.26 0.04
N PHE A 82 -4.58 -9.52 1.20
CA PHE A 82 -4.56 -8.52 2.27
C PHE A 82 -3.78 -7.27 1.89
N LYS A 83 -2.64 -7.42 1.20
CA LYS A 83 -1.88 -6.28 0.68
C LYS A 83 -2.74 -5.45 -0.28
N PHE A 84 -3.44 -6.09 -1.21
CA PHE A 84 -4.38 -5.42 -2.11
C PHE A 84 -5.44 -4.65 -1.34
N VAL A 85 -6.09 -5.24 -0.33
CA VAL A 85 -7.13 -4.53 0.43
C VAL A 85 -6.57 -3.30 1.15
N VAL A 86 -5.39 -3.42 1.76
CA VAL A 86 -4.74 -2.27 2.44
C VAL A 86 -4.45 -1.14 1.46
N GLU A 87 -3.90 -1.46 0.28
CA GLU A 87 -3.59 -0.47 -0.76
C GLU A 87 -4.87 0.13 -1.39
N ALA A 88 -5.90 -0.69 -1.66
CA ALA A 88 -7.17 -0.22 -2.18
C ALA A 88 -7.85 0.76 -1.21
N VAL A 89 -7.80 0.49 0.10
CA VAL A 89 -8.34 1.40 1.11
C VAL A 89 -7.54 2.70 1.19
N ALA A 90 -6.21 2.63 1.10
CA ALA A 90 -5.38 3.82 1.04
C ALA A 90 -5.71 4.67 -0.20
N LEU A 91 -5.91 4.04 -1.35
CA LEU A 91 -6.37 4.66 -2.58
C LEU A 91 -7.75 5.33 -2.38
N PHE A 92 -8.75 4.62 -1.87
CA PHE A 92 -10.08 5.17 -1.60
C PHE A 92 -10.02 6.39 -0.66
N LYS A 93 -9.28 6.29 0.45
CA LYS A 93 -9.05 7.42 1.36
C LYS A 93 -8.44 8.62 0.63
N SER A 94 -7.53 8.40 -0.31
CA SER A 94 -6.91 9.47 -1.08
C SER A 94 -7.90 10.22 -1.99
N TYR A 95 -9.00 9.57 -2.42
CA TYR A 95 -10.09 10.20 -3.18
C TYR A 95 -11.12 10.86 -2.27
N PHE A 96 -11.45 10.24 -1.12
CA PHE A 96 -12.52 10.69 -0.21
C PHE A 96 -12.07 11.76 0.80
N GLY A 97 -10.79 12.15 0.79
CA GLY A 97 -10.25 13.12 1.76
C GLY A 97 -9.90 12.52 3.12
N GLY A 98 -9.59 11.22 3.17
CA GLY A 98 -9.03 10.53 4.33
C GLY A 98 -9.97 9.56 5.05
N ALA A 99 -11.28 9.69 4.84
CA ALA A 99 -12.28 8.82 5.45
C ALA A 99 -12.46 7.51 4.65
N PHE A 100 -12.76 6.43 5.38
CA PHE A 100 -13.20 5.16 4.81
C PHE A 100 -14.10 4.46 5.84
N ASP A 101 -15.40 4.66 5.69
CA ASP A 101 -16.47 4.15 6.53
C ASP A 101 -17.73 3.90 5.67
N GLU A 102 -18.80 3.39 6.29
CA GLU A 102 -20.07 3.08 5.63
C GLU A 102 -20.65 4.29 4.85
N ASP A 103 -20.56 5.50 5.40
CA ASP A 103 -21.12 6.71 4.78
C ASP A 103 -20.26 7.17 3.60
N ALA A 104 -18.94 7.13 3.73
CA ALA A 104 -18.01 7.43 2.64
C ALA A 104 -18.21 6.48 1.47
N ILE A 105 -18.44 5.19 1.72
CA ILE A 105 -18.69 4.20 0.65
C ILE A 105 -20.02 4.51 -0.05
N ARG A 106 -21.10 4.77 0.71
CA ARG A 106 -22.42 5.09 0.14
C ARG A 106 -22.41 6.37 -0.68
N ASN A 107 -21.71 7.40 -0.23
CA ASN A 107 -21.67 8.69 -0.92
C ASN A 107 -20.80 8.66 -2.19
N ASN A 108 -19.90 7.67 -2.32
CA ASN A 108 -18.92 7.59 -3.40
C ASN A 108 -19.04 6.29 -4.22
N PHE A 109 -20.19 5.63 -4.22
CA PHE A 109 -20.34 4.29 -4.80
C PHE A 109 -19.97 4.22 -6.30
N VAL A 110 -20.33 5.24 -7.09
CA VAL A 110 -19.99 5.32 -8.52
C VAL A 110 -18.48 5.30 -8.73
N LEU A 111 -17.77 6.17 -8.01
CA LEU A 111 -16.30 6.25 -8.04
C LEU A 111 -15.65 4.95 -7.55
N ILE A 112 -16.21 4.30 -6.54
CA ILE A 112 -15.69 3.00 -6.08
C ILE A 112 -15.82 1.94 -7.17
N TYR A 113 -16.94 1.88 -7.89
CA TYR A 113 -17.09 0.94 -9.00
C TYR A 113 -16.07 1.17 -10.11
N GLU A 114 -15.88 2.43 -10.51
CA GLU A 114 -14.86 2.82 -11.50
C GLU A 114 -13.45 2.44 -11.04
N LEU A 115 -13.11 2.72 -9.78
CA LEU A 115 -11.82 2.35 -9.22
C LEU A 115 -11.64 0.83 -9.13
N LEU A 116 -12.66 0.07 -8.73
CA LEU A 116 -12.58 -1.39 -8.63
C LEU A 116 -12.30 -2.04 -9.98
N ASP A 117 -12.94 -1.54 -11.05
CA ASP A 117 -12.74 -2.04 -12.41
C ASP A 117 -11.33 -1.73 -12.94
N GLU A 118 -10.72 -0.62 -12.52
CA GLU A 118 -9.37 -0.23 -12.94
C GLU A 118 -8.25 -0.90 -12.12
N ILE A 119 -8.47 -1.12 -10.82
CA ILE A 119 -7.44 -1.69 -9.93
C ILE A 119 -7.41 -3.21 -9.89
N MET A 120 -8.39 -3.89 -10.48
CA MET A 120 -8.44 -5.35 -10.52
C MET A 120 -9.12 -5.83 -11.81
N ASP A 121 -8.42 -6.67 -12.56
CA ASP A 121 -8.95 -7.30 -13.77
C ASP A 121 -8.94 -8.82 -13.63
N PHE A 122 -10.09 -9.46 -13.86
CA PHE A 122 -10.32 -10.89 -13.71
C PHE A 122 -9.79 -11.49 -12.38
N GLY A 123 -9.86 -10.70 -11.32
CA GLY A 123 -9.42 -11.08 -9.98
C GLY A 123 -7.95 -10.81 -9.68
N TYR A 124 -7.18 -10.32 -10.66
CA TYR A 124 -5.77 -9.98 -10.52
C TYR A 124 -5.59 -8.49 -10.23
N PRO A 125 -4.96 -8.12 -9.10
CA PRO A 125 -4.61 -6.73 -8.81
C PRO A 125 -3.76 -6.10 -9.93
N GLN A 126 -4.15 -4.90 -10.33
CA GLN A 126 -3.45 -4.07 -11.31
C GLN A 126 -2.67 -2.95 -10.59
N ASN A 127 -2.65 -1.75 -11.14
CA ASN A 127 -1.95 -0.61 -10.56
C ASN A 127 -2.87 0.14 -9.57
N LEU A 128 -2.44 0.26 -8.31
CA LEU A 128 -3.20 0.95 -7.25
C LEU A 128 -2.66 2.35 -6.95
N SER A 129 -1.75 2.88 -7.78
CA SER A 129 -1.11 4.16 -7.54
C SER A 129 -2.11 5.32 -7.69
N PRO A 130 -2.39 6.08 -6.60
CA PRO A 130 -3.35 7.18 -6.67
C PRO A 130 -2.94 8.29 -7.64
N GLU A 131 -1.64 8.54 -7.79
CA GLU A 131 -1.15 9.60 -8.69
C GLU A 131 -1.41 9.30 -10.16
N ILE A 132 -1.42 8.02 -10.53
CA ILE A 132 -1.67 7.57 -11.89
C ILE A 132 -3.17 7.52 -12.15
N LEU A 133 -3.92 6.89 -11.24
CA LEU A 133 -5.36 6.72 -11.37
C LEU A 133 -6.09 8.08 -11.43
N LYS A 134 -5.65 9.07 -10.63
CA LYS A 134 -6.24 10.42 -10.62
C LYS A 134 -6.03 11.21 -11.92
N LEU A 135 -5.22 10.71 -12.86
CA LEU A 135 -5.03 11.37 -14.16
C LEU A 135 -6.21 11.14 -15.09
N TYR A 136 -6.86 9.98 -14.99
CA TYR A 136 -7.94 9.60 -15.90
C TYR A 136 -9.25 9.28 -15.19
N ILE A 137 -9.23 8.91 -13.91
CA ILE A 137 -10.41 8.85 -13.03
C ILE A 137 -10.54 10.21 -12.35
N THR A 138 -11.27 11.11 -13.02
CA THR A 138 -11.38 12.52 -12.61
C THR A 138 -12.51 12.80 -11.62
N GLN A 139 -13.34 11.81 -11.32
CA GLN A 139 -14.39 11.94 -10.31
C GLN A 139 -13.76 12.23 -8.95
N GLU A 140 -13.93 13.46 -8.45
CA GLU A 140 -13.59 13.78 -7.08
C GLU A 140 -14.70 13.23 -6.17
N GLY A 141 -14.34 12.44 -5.16
CA GLY A 141 -15.31 11.97 -4.18
C GLY A 141 -16.02 13.14 -3.49
N VAL A 142 -17.22 12.91 -2.95
CA VAL A 142 -17.95 13.88 -2.13
C VAL A 142 -17.11 14.18 -0.89
N ARG A 143 -16.30 15.24 -0.97
CA ARG A 143 -15.45 15.71 0.14
C ARG A 143 -16.33 16.37 1.20
N SER A 144 -15.90 16.32 2.46
CA SER A 144 -16.55 17.09 3.52
C SER A 144 -16.54 18.59 3.15
N PRO A 145 -17.54 19.39 3.61
CA PRO A 145 -17.74 20.78 3.18
C PRO A 145 -16.59 21.75 3.52
N PHE A 146 -15.48 21.27 4.10
CA PHE A 146 -14.33 22.06 4.51
C PHE A 146 -13.11 21.95 3.57
N SER A 147 -13.24 21.28 2.42
CA SER A 147 -12.14 21.07 1.47
C SER A 147 -12.21 22.04 0.28
N SER A 148 -11.17 22.84 0.07
CA SER A 148 -11.01 23.78 -1.07
C SER A 148 -11.02 23.08 -2.44
N LYS A 149 -11.68 23.71 -3.42
CA LYS A 149 -11.79 23.28 -4.83
C LYS A 149 -10.42 23.25 -5.55
N PRO A 150 -10.17 22.32 -6.50
CA PRO A 150 -9.04 22.43 -7.42
C PRO A 150 -9.44 22.98 -8.80
N ALA A 151 -8.43 23.52 -9.48
CA ALA A 151 -8.48 24.15 -10.78
C ALA A 151 -8.31 23.12 -11.92
N ASP A 152 -8.95 23.40 -13.06
CA ASP A 152 -8.84 22.67 -14.32
C ASP A 152 -7.37 22.49 -14.73
N LYS A 153 -6.91 21.23 -14.81
CA LYS A 153 -5.65 20.87 -15.45
C LYS A 153 -5.90 19.91 -16.60
N PRO A 154 -5.24 20.09 -17.74
CA PRO A 154 -5.39 19.21 -18.90
C PRO A 154 -4.95 17.79 -18.55
N VAL A 155 -5.72 16.82 -19.04
CA VAL A 155 -5.52 15.37 -18.86
C VAL A 155 -4.22 14.96 -19.58
N PRO A 156 -3.18 14.50 -18.85
CA PRO A 156 -1.97 13.99 -19.48
C PRO A 156 -2.25 12.65 -20.19
N ASN A 157 -1.47 12.32 -21.23
CA ASN A 157 -1.50 11.00 -21.87
C ASN A 157 -1.14 9.89 -20.83
N ALA A 158 -2.16 9.31 -20.19
CA ALA A 158 -2.02 8.34 -19.11
C ALA A 158 -1.35 7.02 -19.56
N THR A 159 -1.46 6.66 -20.83
CA THR A 159 -0.96 5.39 -21.39
C THR A 159 0.54 5.18 -21.25
N LEU A 160 1.35 6.24 -21.38
CA LEU A 160 2.81 6.13 -21.26
C LEU A 160 3.28 5.95 -19.81
N GLN A 161 2.56 6.52 -18.84
CA GLN A 161 2.91 6.41 -17.42
C GLN A 161 2.52 5.05 -16.83
N VAL A 162 1.53 4.38 -17.39
CA VAL A 162 1.09 3.04 -16.96
C VAL A 162 2.04 1.94 -17.48
N THR A 163 2.67 2.13 -18.65
CA THR A 163 3.46 1.11 -19.36
C THR A 163 4.98 1.29 -19.29
N GLY A 164 5.45 2.44 -18.79
CA GLY A 164 6.87 2.74 -18.65
C GLY A 164 7.55 1.98 -17.51
N ALA A 165 8.89 1.84 -17.60
CA ALA A 165 9.69 1.16 -16.57
C ALA A 165 9.65 1.85 -15.19
N VAL A 166 9.27 3.14 -15.14
CA VAL A 166 9.07 3.92 -13.92
C VAL A 166 7.63 4.40 -13.89
N GLY A 167 6.74 3.58 -13.30
CA GLY A 167 5.31 3.91 -13.23
C GLY A 167 4.97 4.98 -12.19
N TRP A 168 5.87 5.25 -11.25
CA TRP A 168 5.58 6.06 -10.06
C TRP A 168 5.99 7.53 -10.17
N ARG A 169 6.67 7.96 -11.25
CA ARG A 169 7.12 9.34 -11.41
C ARG A 169 6.76 9.85 -12.80
N ARG A 170 6.21 11.06 -12.85
CA ARG A 170 5.80 11.69 -14.11
C ARG A 170 6.97 12.37 -14.83
N GLU A 171 7.04 12.18 -16.14
CA GLU A 171 7.94 12.95 -17.00
C GLU A 171 7.52 14.43 -17.06
N GLY A 172 8.50 15.31 -17.32
CA GLY A 172 8.25 16.74 -17.50
C GLY A 172 7.95 17.53 -16.23
N LEU A 173 8.08 16.94 -15.03
CA LEU A 173 8.02 17.69 -13.78
C LEU A 173 9.07 18.81 -13.77
N ALA A 174 8.65 20.04 -13.48
CA ALA A 174 9.53 21.21 -13.39
C ALA A 174 9.21 22.00 -12.14
N TYR A 175 10.21 22.21 -11.30
CA TYR A 175 10.13 23.00 -10.07
C TYR A 175 11.04 24.21 -10.19
N LYS A 176 10.60 25.36 -9.64
CA LYS A 176 11.42 26.59 -9.63
C LYS A 176 12.74 26.40 -8.87
N LYS A 177 12.71 25.58 -7.83
CA LYS A 177 13.86 25.22 -7.00
C LYS A 177 13.83 23.72 -6.77
N ASN A 178 14.96 23.07 -7.02
CA ASN A 178 15.12 21.65 -6.78
C ASN A 178 15.51 21.43 -5.32
N GLU A 179 14.64 20.81 -4.53
CA GLU A 179 14.86 20.57 -3.09
C GLU A 179 14.43 19.16 -2.70
N VAL A 180 15.12 18.58 -1.71
CA VAL A 180 14.76 17.30 -1.10
C VAL A 180 14.77 17.48 0.41
N PHE A 181 13.68 17.10 1.05
CA PHE A 181 13.57 17.05 2.51
C PHE A 181 13.59 15.59 2.94
N LEU A 182 14.42 15.26 3.92
CA LEU A 182 14.52 13.92 4.50
C LEU A 182 14.25 14.02 5.99
N ASP A 183 13.25 13.27 6.45
CA ASP A 183 12.93 13.12 7.87
C ASP A 183 13.28 11.69 8.29
N ILE A 184 14.18 11.55 9.25
CA ILE A 184 14.52 10.27 9.87
C ILE A 184 13.72 10.15 11.15
N VAL A 185 12.77 9.21 11.16
CA VAL A 185 11.86 8.98 12.29
C VAL A 185 12.20 7.64 12.92
N GLU A 186 12.61 7.67 14.18
CA GLU A 186 12.93 6.47 14.96
C GLU A 186 11.88 6.27 16.05
N SER A 187 11.36 5.04 16.14
CA SER A 187 10.45 4.61 17.20
C SER A 187 11.16 3.59 18.08
N VAL A 188 11.35 3.93 19.35
CA VAL A 188 11.97 3.04 20.34
C VAL A 188 10.88 2.19 20.98
N ASN A 189 10.93 0.88 20.74
CA ASN A 189 10.05 -0.10 21.36
C ASN A 189 10.73 -0.66 22.60
N LEU A 190 10.18 -0.40 23.78
CA LEU A 190 10.72 -0.89 25.06
C LEU A 190 9.66 -1.66 25.83
N LEU A 191 9.94 -2.92 26.15
CA LEU A 191 9.17 -3.71 27.10
C LEU A 191 10.06 -3.97 28.31
N MET A 192 9.60 -3.54 29.48
CA MET A 192 10.32 -3.69 30.74
C MET A 192 9.47 -4.48 31.74
N SER A 193 10.12 -5.35 32.51
CA SER A 193 9.47 -6.06 33.61
C SER A 193 9.13 -5.11 34.75
N SER A 194 8.21 -5.50 35.62
CA SER A 194 7.89 -4.74 36.85
C SER A 194 9.07 -4.60 37.81
N LYS A 195 10.15 -5.38 37.63
CA LYS A 195 11.40 -5.29 38.41
C LYS A 195 12.44 -4.37 37.77
N GLY A 196 12.13 -3.73 36.65
CA GLY A 196 13.06 -2.84 35.93
C GLY A 196 14.01 -3.54 34.97
N SER A 197 13.82 -4.83 34.68
CA SER A 197 14.63 -5.55 33.69
C SER A 197 14.07 -5.37 32.30
N VAL A 198 14.90 -4.99 31.33
CA VAL A 198 14.50 -4.87 29.92
C VAL A 198 14.25 -6.26 29.34
N LEU A 199 13.03 -6.49 28.85
CA LEU A 199 12.60 -7.74 28.22
C LEU A 199 12.73 -7.68 26.69
N ARG A 200 12.45 -6.51 26.11
CA ARG A 200 12.60 -6.24 24.67
C ARG A 200 12.98 -4.77 24.49
N CYS A 201 13.99 -4.51 23.67
CA CYS A 201 14.36 -3.18 23.24
C CYS A 201 14.79 -3.24 21.78
N ASP A 202 14.03 -2.60 20.89
CA ASP A 202 14.32 -2.52 19.46
C ASP A 202 13.94 -1.14 18.94
N VAL A 203 14.61 -0.70 17.87
CA VAL A 203 14.35 0.58 17.21
C VAL A 203 13.81 0.32 15.82
N THR A 204 12.61 0.84 15.53
CA THR A 204 12.06 0.85 14.19
C THR A 204 12.28 2.23 13.56
N GLY A 205 13.21 2.33 12.61
CA GLY A 205 13.48 3.56 11.86
C GLY A 205 12.69 3.63 10.55
N LYS A 206 12.30 4.84 10.15
CA LYS A 206 11.73 5.14 8.83
C LYS A 206 12.36 6.41 8.28
N ILE A 207 12.74 6.37 7.00
CA ILE A 207 13.20 7.55 6.27
C ILE A 207 12.04 8.03 5.40
N LEU A 208 11.46 9.16 5.78
CA LEU A 208 10.42 9.84 5.01
C LEU A 208 11.07 10.90 4.15
N MET A 209 10.65 10.99 2.89
CA MET A 209 11.29 11.89 1.94
C MET A 209 10.25 12.64 1.14
N LYS A 210 10.48 13.95 0.97
CA LYS A 210 9.67 14.84 0.16
C LYS A 210 10.56 15.46 -0.91
N CYS A 211 10.32 15.09 -2.17
CA CYS A 211 11.12 15.52 -3.31
C CYS A 211 10.39 16.57 -4.15
N PHE A 212 11.06 17.69 -4.39
CA PHE A 212 10.66 18.72 -5.35
C PHE A 212 11.75 18.80 -6.41
N LEU A 213 11.86 17.78 -7.25
CA LEU A 213 12.92 17.69 -8.26
C LEU A 213 12.35 17.72 -9.67
N SER A 214 13.06 18.37 -10.58
CA SER A 214 12.67 18.46 -11.99
C SER A 214 13.18 17.25 -12.79
N GLY A 215 12.46 16.84 -13.83
CA GLY A 215 12.82 15.72 -14.69
C GLY A 215 12.74 14.35 -13.99
N MET A 216 13.61 13.43 -14.41
CA MET A 216 13.72 12.04 -13.91
C MET A 216 15.08 11.81 -13.24
N PRO A 217 15.32 12.36 -12.03
CA PRO A 217 16.60 12.20 -11.35
C PRO A 217 16.76 10.79 -10.76
N ASP A 218 17.96 10.20 -10.89
CA ASP A 218 18.38 9.02 -10.13
C ASP A 218 19.10 9.50 -8.85
N LEU A 219 18.45 9.32 -7.70
CA LEU A 219 18.99 9.66 -6.40
C LEU A 219 19.73 8.48 -5.80
N LYS A 220 20.81 8.77 -5.07
CA LYS A 220 21.57 7.78 -4.31
C LYS A 220 21.64 8.22 -2.85
N LEU A 221 21.17 7.36 -1.96
CA LEU A 221 21.27 7.55 -0.52
C LEU A 221 22.35 6.62 0.03
N GLY A 222 23.35 7.21 0.67
CA GLY A 222 24.38 6.50 1.42
C GLY A 222 24.01 6.50 2.91
N LEU A 223 23.95 5.33 3.51
CA LEU A 223 23.80 5.16 4.96
C LEU A 223 25.15 4.72 5.53
N ASN A 224 25.43 5.08 6.78
CA ASN A 224 26.60 4.61 7.53
C ASN A 224 26.40 3.17 8.07
N ASP A 225 25.86 2.30 7.22
CA ASP A 225 25.68 0.88 7.49
C ASP A 225 27.06 0.20 7.57
N LYS A 226 27.29 -0.52 8.66
CA LYS A 226 28.53 -1.26 8.94
C LYS A 226 28.91 -2.18 7.77
N ILE A 227 27.95 -2.90 7.18
CA ILE A 227 28.19 -3.86 6.08
C ILE A 227 28.55 -3.12 4.79
N GLY A 228 27.87 -2.01 4.50
CA GLY A 228 28.16 -1.19 3.32
C GLY A 228 29.55 -0.55 3.37
N LEU A 229 29.91 0.01 4.52
CA LEU A 229 31.19 0.69 4.72
C LEU A 229 32.38 -0.27 4.70
N GLU A 230 32.25 -1.49 5.24
CA GLU A 230 33.31 -2.51 5.18
C GLU A 230 33.62 -2.89 3.72
N LYS A 231 32.60 -3.10 2.88
CA LYS A 231 32.80 -3.39 1.44
C LYS A 231 33.44 -2.22 0.69
N GLU A 232 33.01 -0.99 0.96
CA GLU A 232 33.58 0.20 0.30
C GLU A 232 35.05 0.42 0.70
N SER A 233 35.41 0.11 1.95
CA SER A 233 36.80 0.20 2.42
C SER A 233 37.74 -0.80 1.74
N GLN A 234 37.26 -2.02 1.48
CA GLN A 234 38.00 -3.04 0.71
C GLN A 234 38.18 -2.63 -0.75
N LEU A 235 37.17 -1.97 -1.35
CA LEU A 235 37.20 -1.53 -2.75
C LEU A 235 38.07 -0.29 -3.01
N LYS A 236 38.19 0.62 -2.03
CA LYS A 236 38.82 1.94 -2.24
C LYS A 236 40.11 2.19 -1.46
N SER A 237 40.66 1.20 -0.75
CA SER A 237 41.91 1.26 0.02
C SER A 237 42.10 2.56 0.84
N ARG A 238 40.99 3.13 1.30
CA ARG A 238 40.97 4.37 2.10
C ARG A 238 41.02 4.00 3.58
N PRO A 239 41.80 4.73 4.40
CA PRO A 239 41.84 4.49 5.84
C PRO A 239 40.43 4.67 6.41
N THR A 240 40.01 3.71 7.21
CA THR A 240 38.73 3.73 7.91
C THR A 240 38.70 4.94 8.85
N LYS A 241 37.99 6.00 8.46
CA LYS A 241 37.59 6.99 9.46
C LYS A 241 36.69 6.25 10.44
N SER A 242 37.07 6.28 11.72
CA SER A 242 36.30 5.83 12.88
C SER A 242 35.00 6.65 12.99
N GLY A 243 34.10 6.46 12.02
CA GLY A 243 32.73 6.94 12.09
C GLY A 243 31.91 5.93 12.87
N LYS A 244 30.99 6.40 13.71
CA LYS A 244 29.99 5.54 14.33
C LYS A 244 29.18 4.89 13.21
N THR A 245 29.21 3.57 13.13
CA THR A 245 28.42 2.77 12.18
C THR A 245 27.11 2.37 12.84
N ILE A 246 26.10 2.15 12.00
CA ILE A 246 24.81 1.59 12.42
C ILE A 246 24.77 0.15 11.91
N GLU A 247 24.28 -0.75 12.75
CA GLU A 247 23.98 -2.13 12.37
C GLU A 247 22.48 -2.21 12.11
N LEU A 248 22.11 -2.58 10.88
CA LEU A 248 20.73 -2.67 10.45
C LEU A 248 20.34 -4.15 10.42
N ASP A 249 19.44 -4.56 11.32
CA ASP A 249 18.97 -5.95 11.41
C ASP A 249 18.17 -6.35 10.17
N ASP A 250 17.27 -5.47 9.72
CA ASP A 250 16.46 -5.65 8.51
C ASP A 250 16.15 -4.29 7.87
N VAL A 251 15.98 -4.28 6.55
CA VAL A 251 15.68 -3.07 5.78
C VAL A 251 14.59 -3.37 4.76
N THR A 252 13.50 -2.61 4.84
CA THR A 252 12.44 -2.64 3.83
C THR A 252 12.52 -1.39 2.96
N PHE A 253 12.30 -1.56 1.66
CA PHE A 253 12.40 -0.48 0.69
C PHE A 253 11.07 -0.22 -0.01
N HIS A 254 10.88 1.02 -0.42
CA HIS A 254 9.83 1.38 -1.36
C HIS A 254 10.13 0.79 -2.75
N GLN A 255 9.10 0.57 -3.56
CA GLN A 255 9.22 0.00 -4.92
C GLN A 255 10.15 0.79 -5.85
N CYS A 256 10.42 2.06 -5.52
CA CYS A 256 11.29 2.91 -6.32
C CYS A 256 12.78 2.58 -6.19
N VAL A 257 13.16 1.77 -5.20
CA VAL A 257 14.56 1.40 -4.95
C VAL A 257 14.98 0.24 -5.83
N ASN A 258 16.14 0.40 -6.46
CA ASN A 258 16.77 -0.66 -7.22
C ASN A 258 17.45 -1.67 -6.28
N LEU A 259 16.73 -2.75 -5.95
CA LEU A 259 17.21 -3.80 -5.05
C LEU A 259 18.43 -4.56 -5.61
N THR A 260 18.54 -4.72 -6.93
CA THR A 260 19.71 -5.36 -7.57
C THR A 260 20.99 -4.59 -7.26
N ARG A 261 20.92 -3.26 -7.39
CA ARG A 261 22.04 -2.37 -7.08
C ARG A 261 22.33 -2.28 -5.59
N PHE A 262 21.30 -2.30 -4.75
CA PHE A 262 21.50 -2.38 -3.30
C PHE A 262 22.22 -3.67 -2.89
N ASN A 263 21.88 -4.81 -3.50
CA ASN A 263 22.55 -6.07 -3.18
C ASN A 263 24.03 -6.10 -3.61
N SER A 264 24.37 -5.49 -4.75
CA SER A 264 25.76 -5.43 -5.23
C SER A 264 26.60 -4.37 -4.52
N GLU A 265 26.11 -3.13 -4.46
CA GLU A 265 26.87 -1.94 -4.06
C GLU A 265 26.53 -1.44 -2.64
N LYS A 266 25.52 -2.03 -1.98
CA LYS A 266 24.95 -1.52 -0.70
C LYS A 266 24.57 -0.03 -0.75
N THR A 267 24.26 0.46 -1.96
CA THR A 267 23.86 1.84 -2.22
C THR A 267 22.37 1.86 -2.56
N VAL A 268 21.61 2.70 -1.86
CA VAL A 268 20.16 2.85 -2.10
C VAL A 268 19.97 3.81 -3.26
N SER A 269 19.73 3.29 -4.46
CA SER A 269 19.52 4.07 -5.70
C SER A 269 18.04 4.02 -6.06
N PHE A 270 17.43 5.16 -6.36
CA PHE A 270 16.01 5.25 -6.69
C PHE A 270 15.66 6.50 -7.49
N VAL A 271 14.62 6.39 -8.31
CA VAL A 271 13.94 7.55 -8.89
C VAL A 271 12.81 7.95 -7.94
N PRO A 272 12.85 9.14 -7.32
CA PRO A 272 11.86 9.53 -6.32
C PRO A 272 10.49 9.78 -6.93
N TYR A 273 9.43 9.67 -6.13
CA TYR A 273 8.08 10.09 -6.50
C TYR A 273 8.08 11.59 -6.89
#